data_AF-D8R1L9-F1
#
_entry.id   AF-D8R1L9-F1
#
_cell.length_a   1.000
_cell.length_b   1.000
_cell.length_c   1.000
_cell.angle_alpha   90.00
_cell.angle_beta   90.00
_cell.angle_gamma   90.00
#
_symmetry.space_group_name_H-M   'P 1'
#
loop_
_entity.id
_entity.type
_entity.pdbx_description
1 polymer ?
#
loop_
_entity_poly.entity_id
_entity_poly.type
_entity_poly.pdbx_seq_one_letter_code
_entity_poly.pdbx_strand_id
1 'polypeptide(L)'
;VQSSDRGAALRSEHHQSVAEIVRKLEGLNIPPEPLQSPLIFGDWDVEYCSNPTAPGGYYRSALGRFFLATEAMIQTVKAPDFVGNSVSFSLLGILKGQVSLKGKLVALDEKWIEITFDPPFLKLGPIEAQYGKSSKVKIAVLYVDEKIRLGRGSRGAVFVFKRR
;
A
#
# COMPACT_ATOMS: atom_id res chain seq x y z
N VAL A 1 1.43 -9.94 -11.86
CA VAL A 1 1.93 -8.58 -11.56
C VAL A 1 3.42 -8.53 -11.21
N GLN A 2 4.12 -9.66 -11.07
CA GLN A 2 5.56 -9.68 -10.84
C GLN A 2 6.31 -8.91 -11.95
N SER A 3 7.44 -8.30 -11.59
CA SER A 3 8.31 -7.52 -12.49
C SER A 3 7.64 -6.31 -13.18
N SER A 4 6.42 -5.95 -12.77
CA SER A 4 5.69 -4.79 -13.33
C SER A 4 5.90 -3.50 -12.54
N ASP A 5 6.91 -3.45 -11.66
CA ASP A 5 7.10 -2.34 -10.72
C ASP A 5 5.80 -2.04 -9.94
N ARG A 6 5.25 -3.10 -9.33
CA ARG A 6 4.04 -3.05 -8.49
C ARG A 6 2.81 -2.52 -9.24
N GLY A 7 2.71 -2.84 -10.53
CA GLY A 7 1.62 -2.43 -11.42
C GLY A 7 1.96 -1.25 -12.33
N ALA A 8 3.03 -0.49 -12.07
CA ALA A 8 3.32 0.74 -12.81
C ALA A 8 3.75 0.53 -14.27
N ALA A 9 4.34 -0.62 -14.58
CA ALA A 9 4.72 -1.04 -15.93
C ALA A 9 3.78 -2.11 -16.51
N LEU A 10 2.64 -2.34 -15.87
CA LEU A 10 1.67 -3.35 -16.31
C LEU A 10 0.84 -2.81 -17.49
N ARG A 11 0.59 -3.65 -18.49
CA ARG A 11 -0.26 -3.29 -19.64
C ARG A 11 -1.73 -3.12 -19.22
N SER A 12 -2.48 -2.31 -19.96
CA SER A 12 -3.89 -2.03 -19.66
C SER A 12 -4.76 -3.29 -19.63
N GLU A 13 -4.54 -4.25 -20.54
CA GLU A 13 -5.22 -5.54 -20.57
C GLU A 13 -5.06 -6.32 -19.25
N HIS A 14 -3.85 -6.35 -18.71
CA HIS A 14 -3.56 -7.01 -17.44
C HIS A 14 -4.12 -6.23 -16.24
N HIS A 15 -4.14 -4.90 -16.30
CA HIS A 15 -4.85 -4.09 -15.29
C HIS A 15 -6.34 -4.43 -15.25
N GLN A 16 -6.97 -4.62 -16.41
CA GLN A 16 -8.37 -5.06 -16.50
C GLN A 16 -8.56 -6.46 -15.91
N SER A 17 -7.68 -7.42 -16.23
CA SER A 17 -7.74 -8.76 -15.64
C SER A 17 -7.64 -8.73 -14.11
N VAL A 18 -6.74 -7.93 -13.55
CA VAL A 18 -6.64 -7.75 -12.08
C VAL A 18 -7.92 -7.14 -11.51
N ALA A 19 -8.47 -6.10 -12.16
CA ALA A 19 -9.69 -5.47 -11.72
C ALA A 19 -10.90 -6.42 -11.74
N GLU A 20 -11.00 -7.29 -12.75
CA GLU A 20 -12.04 -8.32 -12.85
C GLU A 20 -11.93 -9.36 -11.74
N ILE A 21 -10.72 -9.86 -11.45
CA ILE A 21 -10.49 -10.82 -10.36
C ILE A 21 -10.86 -10.19 -9.02
N VAL A 22 -10.43 -8.95 -8.76
CA VAL A 22 -10.76 -8.25 -7.53
C VAL A 22 -12.26 -8.03 -7.39
N ARG A 23 -12.96 -7.68 -8.47
CA ARG A 23 -14.43 -7.53 -8.46
C ARG A 23 -15.13 -8.85 -8.15
N LYS A 24 -14.67 -9.97 -8.73
CA LYS A 24 -15.22 -11.30 -8.42
C LYS A 24 -15.02 -11.66 -6.96
N LEU A 25 -13.81 -11.48 -6.42
CA LEU A 25 -13.50 -11.77 -5.01
C LEU A 25 -14.29 -10.88 -4.04
N GLU A 26 -14.44 -9.60 -4.36
CA GLU A 26 -15.30 -8.70 -3.59
C GLU A 26 -16.76 -9.15 -3.60
N GLY A 27 -17.27 -9.61 -4.76
CA GLY A 27 -18.63 -10.14 -4.90
C GLY A 27 -18.88 -11.43 -4.11
N LEU A 28 -17.83 -12.18 -3.74
CA LEU A 28 -17.96 -13.34 -2.86
C LEU A 28 -18.30 -12.93 -1.43
N ASN A 29 -17.93 -11.71 -1.00
CA ASN A 29 -18.17 -11.19 0.34
C ASN A 29 -17.67 -12.14 1.47
N ILE A 30 -16.50 -12.73 1.27
CA ILE A 30 -15.87 -13.67 2.22
C ILE A 30 -14.49 -13.13 2.60
N PRO A 31 -14.19 -12.87 3.88
CA PRO A 31 -15.15 -12.77 4.98
C PRO A 31 -16.09 -11.56 4.81
N PRO A 32 -17.33 -11.59 5.34
CA PRO A 32 -18.28 -10.48 5.21
C PRO A 32 -17.83 -9.22 5.98
N GLU A 33 -17.13 -9.42 7.10
CA GLU A 33 -16.59 -8.37 7.96
C GLU A 33 -15.06 -8.51 8.06
N PRO A 34 -14.31 -8.17 7.00
CA PRO A 34 -12.88 -8.40 6.94
C PRO A 34 -12.10 -7.68 8.03
N LEU A 35 -12.64 -6.58 8.59
CA LEU A 35 -12.00 -5.85 9.68
C LEU A 35 -12.07 -6.56 11.04
N GLN A 36 -13.01 -7.51 11.22
CA GLN A 36 -13.07 -8.33 12.45
C GLN A 36 -12.09 -9.51 12.40
N SER A 37 -11.53 -9.81 11.22
CA SER A 37 -10.55 -10.88 11.08
C SER A 37 -9.22 -10.46 11.71
N PRO A 38 -8.62 -11.27 12.61
CA PRO A 38 -7.28 -10.99 13.13
C PRO A 38 -6.22 -11.03 12.03
N LEU A 39 -6.56 -11.62 10.87
CA LEU A 39 -5.71 -11.65 9.70
C LEU A 39 -5.49 -10.25 9.11
N ILE A 40 -6.16 -9.18 9.52
CA ILE A 40 -5.75 -7.83 9.06
C ILE A 40 -4.36 -7.44 9.57
N PHE A 41 -3.95 -7.97 10.72
CA PHE A 41 -2.68 -7.65 11.37
C PHE A 41 -1.51 -8.42 10.74
N GLY A 42 -0.35 -7.77 10.72
CA GLY A 42 0.89 -8.30 10.18
C GLY A 42 1.57 -7.33 9.22
N ASP A 43 2.65 -7.83 8.62
CA ASP A 43 3.38 -7.14 7.57
C ASP A 43 2.92 -7.62 6.20
N TRP A 44 2.71 -6.67 5.31
CA TRP A 44 2.10 -6.87 4.00
C TRP A 44 2.95 -6.21 2.92
N ASP A 45 3.48 -7.00 1.99
CA ASP A 45 4.09 -6.45 0.78
C ASP A 45 3.00 -5.89 -0.14
N VAL A 46 3.16 -4.65 -0.60
CA VAL A 46 2.28 -4.02 -1.59
C VAL A 46 2.68 -4.51 -2.97
N GLU A 47 2.13 -5.65 -3.38
CA GLU A 47 2.48 -6.34 -4.63
C GLU A 47 1.95 -5.63 -5.88
N TYR A 48 0.81 -4.95 -5.76
CA TYR A 48 0.19 -4.23 -6.87
C TYR A 48 -0.64 -3.05 -6.39
N CYS A 49 -0.57 -1.95 -7.15
CA CYS A 49 -1.58 -0.92 -7.15
C CYS A 49 -1.98 -0.54 -8.59
N SER A 50 -3.28 -0.37 -8.83
CA SER A 50 -3.77 0.09 -10.15
C SER A 50 -3.42 1.56 -10.44
N ASN A 51 -3.11 2.34 -9.41
CA ASN A 51 -2.59 3.70 -9.54
C ASN A 51 -1.23 3.79 -8.84
N PRO A 52 -0.11 3.86 -9.58
CA PRO A 52 1.24 3.80 -9.02
C PRO A 52 1.54 4.84 -7.94
N THR A 53 0.94 6.03 -8.01
CA THR A 53 1.20 7.13 -7.05
C THR A 53 0.34 7.04 -5.80
N ALA A 54 -0.68 6.18 -5.78
CA ALA A 54 -1.52 5.99 -4.60
C ALA A 54 -0.72 5.42 -3.41
N PRO A 55 0.12 4.38 -3.58
CA PRO A 55 1.16 4.05 -2.61
C PRO A 55 2.38 4.96 -2.85
N GLY A 56 2.97 5.51 -1.79
CA GLY A 56 4.25 6.22 -1.89
C GLY A 56 4.24 7.61 -2.55
N GLY A 57 3.10 8.10 -3.05
CA GLY A 57 2.95 9.49 -3.49
C GLY A 57 3.90 9.89 -4.62
N TYR A 58 4.54 11.05 -4.48
CA TYR A 58 5.42 11.60 -5.52
C TYR A 58 6.64 10.72 -5.83
N TYR A 59 7.12 9.94 -4.85
CA TYR A 59 8.22 8.99 -5.04
C TYR A 59 7.89 7.90 -6.05
N ARG A 60 6.60 7.64 -6.26
CA ARG A 60 6.07 6.67 -7.21
C ARG A 60 5.51 7.29 -8.49
N SER A 61 5.73 8.60 -8.69
CA SER A 61 5.49 9.26 -9.98
C SER A 61 6.42 8.71 -11.08
N ALA A 62 6.15 8.99 -12.35
CA ALA A 62 7.04 8.56 -13.44
C ALA A 62 8.48 9.05 -13.24
N LEU A 63 8.65 10.33 -12.89
CA LEU A 63 9.96 10.93 -12.61
C LEU A 63 10.59 10.35 -11.35
N GLY A 64 9.81 10.15 -10.29
CA GLY A 64 10.27 9.54 -9.05
C GLY A 64 10.82 8.13 -9.29
N ARG A 65 10.06 7.27 -9.98
CA ARG A 65 10.46 5.88 -10.27
C ARG A 65 11.67 5.78 -11.20
N PHE A 66 11.87 6.77 -12.08
CA PHE A 66 13.05 6.82 -12.94
C PHE A 66 14.35 6.97 -12.13
N PHE A 67 14.36 7.83 -11.11
CA PHE A 67 15.55 8.04 -10.27
C PHE A 67 15.61 7.11 -9.05
N LEU A 68 14.45 6.60 -8.59
CA LEU A 68 14.28 5.81 -7.38
C LEU A 68 13.78 4.42 -7.73
N ALA A 69 14.72 3.49 -7.87
CA ALA A 69 14.40 2.08 -8.04
C ALA A 69 13.74 1.56 -6.77
N THR A 70 12.44 1.26 -6.82
CA THR A 70 11.70 0.77 -5.65
C THR A 70 12.04 -0.69 -5.38
N GLU A 71 12.48 -0.99 -4.18
CA GLU A 71 12.93 -2.33 -3.78
C GLU A 71 11.88 -3.04 -2.94
N ALA A 72 11.26 -2.31 -2.01
CA ALA A 72 10.21 -2.83 -1.15
C ALA A 72 9.15 -1.77 -0.91
N MET A 73 7.89 -2.19 -0.87
CA MET A 73 6.77 -1.40 -0.37
C MET A 73 6.04 -2.27 0.65
N ILE A 74 6.06 -1.88 1.92
CA ILE A 74 5.53 -2.69 3.01
C ILE A 74 4.48 -1.86 3.75
N GLN A 75 3.35 -2.47 4.06
CA GLN A 75 2.41 -1.98 5.04
C GLN A 75 2.40 -2.90 6.26
N THR A 76 2.72 -2.34 7.42
CA THR A 76 2.61 -2.98 8.72
C THR A 76 1.30 -2.56 9.37
N VAL A 77 0.49 -3.51 9.82
CA VAL A 77 -0.72 -3.25 10.62
C VAL A 77 -0.60 -3.99 11.94
N LYS A 78 -0.68 -3.28 13.06
CA LYS A 78 -0.55 -3.88 14.40
C LYS A 78 -1.70 -3.44 15.29
N ALA A 79 -2.16 -4.36 16.13
CA ALA A 79 -3.14 -4.04 17.16
C ALA A 79 -2.56 -3.01 18.15
N PRO A 80 -3.38 -2.12 18.73
CA PRO A 80 -4.82 -1.99 18.46
C PRO A 80 -5.13 -1.25 17.14
N ASP A 81 -4.31 -0.28 16.73
CA ASP A 81 -4.66 0.65 15.65
C ASP A 81 -3.47 1.13 14.80
N PHE A 82 -2.26 0.59 14.99
CA PHE A 82 -1.08 1.11 14.33
C PHE A 82 -1.02 0.70 12.85
N VAL A 83 -0.71 1.67 11.99
CA VAL A 83 -0.34 1.43 10.59
C VAL A 83 0.99 2.09 10.27
N GLY A 84 1.91 1.31 9.71
CA GLY A 84 3.15 1.80 9.11
C GLY A 84 3.13 1.55 7.61
N ASN A 85 3.47 2.55 6.80
CA ASN A 85 3.80 2.34 5.39
C ASN A 85 5.28 2.65 5.20
N SER A 86 6.00 1.81 4.46
CA SER A 86 7.37 2.09 4.06
C SER A 86 7.61 1.81 2.59
N VAL A 87 8.43 2.65 1.96
CA VAL A 87 8.92 2.47 0.60
C VAL A 87 10.43 2.55 0.67
N SER A 88 11.10 1.42 0.45
CA SER A 88 12.56 1.35 0.31
C SER A 88 12.92 1.48 -1.16
N PHE A 89 13.94 2.28 -1.45
CA PHE A 89 14.40 2.53 -2.80
C PHE A 89 15.92 2.65 -2.87
N SER A 90 16.47 2.55 -4.08
CA SER A 90 17.84 2.93 -4.39
C SER A 90 17.86 4.12 -5.33
N LEU A 91 18.53 5.19 -4.90
CA LEU A 91 18.79 6.37 -5.72
C LEU A 91 19.99 6.09 -6.64
N LEU A 92 19.74 6.18 -7.95
CA LEU A 92 20.73 5.89 -9.01
C LEU A 92 21.36 4.47 -8.90
N GLY A 93 20.71 3.53 -8.22
CA GLY A 93 21.24 2.18 -8.01
C GLY A 93 22.34 2.06 -6.94
N ILE A 94 22.75 3.16 -6.30
CA ILE A 94 23.92 3.19 -5.41
C ILE A 94 23.49 3.47 -3.98
N LEU A 95 22.69 4.52 -3.76
CA LEU A 95 22.38 5.00 -2.42
C LEU A 95 21.01 4.51 -1.95
N LYS A 96 21.00 3.71 -0.88
CA LYS A 96 19.76 3.20 -0.29
C LYS A 96 19.03 4.29 0.49
N GLY A 97 17.73 4.37 0.27
CA GLY A 97 16.83 5.24 1.01
C GLY A 97 15.53 4.54 1.39
N GLN A 98 14.84 5.12 2.36
CA GLN A 98 13.52 4.68 2.79
C GLN A 98 12.68 5.88 3.16
N VAL A 99 11.43 5.89 2.71
CA VAL A 99 10.40 6.80 3.23
C VAL A 99 9.43 5.98 4.04
N SER A 100 9.07 6.47 5.23
CA SER A 100 8.11 5.83 6.10
C SER A 100 7.03 6.79 6.58
N LEU A 101 5.85 6.26 6.78
CA LEU A 101 4.71 6.91 7.41
C LEU A 101 4.28 6.03 8.58
N LYS A 102 3.95 6.66 9.71
CA LYS A 102 3.35 6.01 10.86
C LYS A 102 2.01 6.68 11.13
N GLY A 103 1.03 5.92 11.56
CA GLY A 103 -0.31 6.43 11.73
C GLY A 103 -1.21 5.50 12.51
N LYS A 104 -2.44 5.95 12.69
CA LYS A 104 -3.49 5.21 13.38
C LYS A 104 -4.67 4.97 12.45
N LEU A 105 -5.18 3.75 12.44
CA LEU A 105 -6.39 3.36 11.73
C LEU A 105 -7.61 3.49 12.65
N VAL A 106 -8.73 3.87 12.06
CA VAL A 106 -10.06 3.85 12.69
C VAL A 106 -11.02 3.19 11.72
N ALA A 107 -11.78 2.19 12.19
CA ALA A 107 -12.86 1.61 11.40
C ALA A 107 -14.00 2.62 11.25
N LEU A 108 -14.44 2.83 10.02
CA LEU A 108 -15.59 3.68 9.69
C LEU A 108 -16.88 2.87 9.59
N ASP A 109 -16.76 1.62 9.12
CA ASP A 109 -17.82 0.62 9.02
C ASP A 109 -17.19 -0.79 9.00
N GLU A 110 -17.89 -1.81 8.49
CA GLU A 110 -17.43 -3.22 8.48
C GLU A 110 -16.23 -3.47 7.55
N LYS A 111 -15.94 -2.56 6.60
CA LYS A 111 -14.92 -2.72 5.56
C LYS A 111 -13.98 -1.52 5.43
N TRP A 112 -14.47 -0.31 5.67
CA TRP A 112 -13.71 0.92 5.50
C TRP A 112 -12.94 1.28 6.75
N ILE A 113 -11.67 1.66 6.53
CA ILE A 113 -10.83 2.29 7.54
C ILE A 113 -10.40 3.68 7.06
N GLU A 114 -10.31 4.62 8.00
CA GLU A 114 -9.56 5.86 7.85
C GLU A 114 -8.23 5.72 8.58
N ILE A 115 -7.12 6.03 7.91
CA ILE A 115 -5.80 6.08 8.52
C ILE A 115 -5.33 7.52 8.54
N THR A 116 -4.99 8.01 9.73
CA THR A 116 -4.32 9.30 9.90
C THR A 116 -2.83 9.05 10.08
N PHE A 117 -2.03 9.48 9.10
CA PHE A 117 -0.58 9.38 9.14
C PHE A 117 0.05 10.69 9.61
N ASP A 118 1.09 10.56 10.43
CA ASP A 118 2.04 11.62 10.76
C ASP A 118 2.82 12.07 9.52
N PRO A 119 3.53 13.22 9.57
CA PRO A 119 4.36 13.66 8.47
C PRO A 119 5.43 12.60 8.11
N PRO A 120 5.68 12.37 6.81
CA PRO A 120 6.66 11.39 6.35
C PRO A 120 8.05 11.56 6.94
N PHE A 121 8.72 10.44 7.16
CA PHE A 121 10.11 10.37 7.59
C PHE A 121 10.97 9.76 6.50
N LEU A 122 12.00 10.49 6.07
CA LEU A 122 12.99 10.05 5.09
C LEU A 122 14.26 9.62 5.82
N LYS A 123 14.78 8.46 5.43
CA LYS A 123 16.13 8.01 5.72
C LYS A 123 16.88 7.81 4.42
N LEU A 124 18.01 8.48 4.23
CA LEU A 124 18.85 8.38 3.04
C LEU A 124 20.33 8.41 3.46
N GLY A 125 20.96 7.23 3.54
CA GLY A 125 22.29 7.11 4.14
C GLY A 125 22.31 7.65 5.59
N PRO A 126 23.19 8.61 5.92
CA PRO A 126 23.23 9.25 7.25
C PRO A 126 22.16 10.33 7.46
N ILE A 127 21.44 10.73 6.40
CA ILE A 127 20.42 11.78 6.48
C ILE A 127 19.12 11.17 6.96
N GLU A 128 18.59 11.72 8.06
CA GLU A 128 17.29 11.37 8.62
C GLU A 128 16.49 12.64 8.87
N ALA A 129 15.31 12.76 8.27
CA ALA A 129 14.51 13.97 8.35
C ALA A 129 13.00 13.69 8.24
N GLN A 130 12.22 14.40 9.05
CA GLN A 130 10.77 14.49 8.89
C GLN A 130 10.39 15.67 8.00
N TYR A 131 9.43 15.50 7.10
CA TYR A 131 9.02 16.54 6.16
C TYR A 131 7.55 16.37 5.75
N GLY A 132 7.03 17.36 5.03
CA GLY A 132 5.64 17.34 4.56
C GLY A 132 4.64 17.58 5.69
N LYS A 133 3.41 17.12 5.48
CA LYS A 133 2.30 17.28 6.42
C LYS A 133 1.69 15.92 6.73
N SER A 134 0.96 15.85 7.85
CA SER A 134 0.07 14.72 8.13
C SER A 134 -0.92 14.52 6.98
N SER A 135 -1.36 13.29 6.81
CA SER A 135 -2.30 12.93 5.74
C SER A 135 -3.37 11.98 6.25
N LYS A 136 -4.55 12.02 5.61
CA LYS A 136 -5.64 11.10 5.87
C LYS A 136 -5.93 10.29 4.63
N VAL A 137 -6.05 8.98 4.80
CA VAL A 137 -6.33 8.04 3.71
C VAL A 137 -7.49 7.15 4.12
N LYS A 138 -8.44 6.96 3.21
CA LYS A 138 -9.53 6.00 3.37
C LYS A 138 -9.31 4.82 2.45
N ILE A 139 -9.41 3.61 2.98
CA ILE A 139 -9.27 2.35 2.25
C ILE A 139 -10.31 1.35 2.74
N ALA A 140 -11.00 0.69 1.82
CA ALA A 140 -11.81 -0.48 2.11
C ALA A 140 -10.92 -1.72 2.10
N VAL A 141 -11.04 -2.58 3.11
CA VAL A 141 -10.55 -3.96 3.05
C VAL A 141 -11.66 -4.80 2.43
N LEU A 142 -11.41 -5.36 1.25
CA LEU A 142 -12.41 -6.09 0.48
C LEU A 142 -12.35 -7.61 0.73
N TYR A 143 -11.17 -8.09 1.08
CA TYR A 143 -10.86 -9.50 1.25
C TYR A 143 -9.60 -9.62 2.10
N VAL A 144 -9.53 -10.63 2.96
CA VAL A 144 -8.30 -11.00 3.68
C VAL A 144 -8.29 -12.50 3.97
N ASP A 145 -7.17 -13.14 3.71
CA ASP A 145 -6.86 -14.49 4.16
C ASP A 145 -5.40 -14.55 4.70
N GLU A 146 -4.88 -15.76 4.87
CA GLU A 146 -3.51 -15.99 5.35
C GLU A 146 -2.42 -15.52 4.38
N LYS A 147 -2.73 -15.27 3.11
CA LYS A 147 -1.74 -15.01 2.05
C LYS A 147 -1.92 -13.66 1.40
N ILE A 148 -3.14 -13.22 1.18
CA ILE A 148 -3.48 -12.02 0.43
C ILE A 148 -4.48 -11.17 1.18
N ARG A 149 -4.39 -9.87 0.95
CA ARG A 149 -5.41 -8.91 1.34
C ARG A 149 -5.67 -7.98 0.18
N LEU A 150 -6.94 -7.70 -0.08
CA LEU A 150 -7.36 -6.80 -1.15
C LEU A 150 -7.88 -5.51 -0.54
N GLY A 151 -7.46 -4.40 -1.13
CA GLY A 151 -7.88 -3.07 -0.70
C GLY A 151 -8.39 -2.22 -1.84
N ARG A 152 -9.28 -1.27 -1.53
CA ARG A 152 -9.67 -0.21 -2.46
C ARG A 152 -9.59 1.15 -1.78
N GLY A 153 -8.76 2.03 -2.29
CA GLY A 153 -8.71 3.43 -1.83
C GLY A 153 -9.99 4.17 -2.20
N SER A 154 -10.35 5.22 -1.45
CA SER A 154 -11.54 6.03 -1.71
C SER A 154 -11.61 6.66 -3.11
N ARG A 155 -10.47 6.79 -3.80
CA ARG A 155 -10.37 7.25 -5.19
C ARG A 155 -10.38 6.10 -6.23
N GLY A 156 -10.77 4.90 -5.83
CA GLY A 156 -10.92 3.75 -6.72
C GLY A 156 -9.65 2.93 -6.98
N ALA A 157 -8.49 3.35 -6.48
CA ALA A 157 -7.24 2.59 -6.64
C ALA A 157 -7.35 1.22 -5.96
N VAL A 158 -7.05 0.17 -6.70
CA VAL A 158 -7.06 -1.22 -6.23
C VAL A 158 -5.69 -1.59 -5.73
N PHE A 159 -5.63 -2.25 -4.57
CA PHE A 159 -4.40 -2.73 -3.94
C PHE A 159 -4.46 -4.24 -3.76
N VAL A 160 -3.37 -4.91 -4.09
CA VAL A 160 -3.14 -6.31 -3.73
C VAL A 160 -1.95 -6.34 -2.78
N PHE A 161 -2.21 -6.82 -1.57
CA PHE A 161 -1.22 -7.05 -0.54
C PHE A 161 -0.93 -8.54 -0.45
N LYS A 162 0.34 -8.90 -0.28
CA LYS A 162 0.77 -10.27 0.02
C LYS A 162 1.35 -10.32 1.42
N ARG A 163 0.97 -11.32 2.21
CA ARG A 163 1.52 -11.51 3.55
C ARG A 163 3.02 -11.79 3.45
N ARG A 164 3.78 -11.17 4.34
CA ARG A 164 5.22 -11.34 4.49
C ARG A 164 5.57 -12.44 5.49
#